data_AF-R8BEY3-F1
#
_entry.id   AF-R8BEY3-F1
#
_cell.length_a   1.000
_cell.length_b   1.000
_cell.length_c   1.000
_cell.angle_alpha   90.00
_cell.angle_beta   90.00
_cell.angle_gamma   90.00
#
_symmetry.space_group_name_H-M   'P 1'
#
loop_
_entity.id
_entity.type
_entity.pdbx_description
1 polymer ?
#
loop_
_entity_poly.entity_id
_entity_poly.type
_entity_poly.pdbx_seq_one_letter_code
_entity_poly.pdbx_strand_id
1 'polypeptide(L)'
;MYTLALSCTGVVMMFTIPAANNTARYGGYILTMQFPICILFVITFMTAGVGGSTKKLAFGAAYQLGYTVGNIIGPQTYRQSDAPDYNIAKYTMLSFLVFCFILLGVMGCIHVYWNKQRDRQDALDTQNGIVHEHVENEEFADLTDFQIKSLRYPV
;
A
#
# COMPACT_ATOMS: atom_id res chain seq x y z
N MET A 1 6.48 -1.24 -3.62
CA MET A 1 6.49 -0.25 -4.72
C MET A 1 6.75 -0.86 -6.11
N TYR A 2 7.72 -1.76 -6.28
CA TYR A 2 8.03 -2.37 -7.59
C TYR A 2 6.84 -3.03 -8.28
N THR A 3 6.00 -3.75 -7.53
CA THR A 3 4.80 -4.42 -8.04
C THR A 3 3.76 -3.45 -8.62
N LEU A 4 3.58 -2.28 -7.99
CA LEU A 4 2.70 -1.22 -8.50
C LEU A 4 3.25 -0.58 -9.77
N ALA A 5 4.56 -0.33 -9.83
CA ALA A 5 5.20 0.22 -11.03
C ALA A 5 5.07 -0.75 -12.23
N LEU A 6 5.20 -2.05 -11.98
CA LEU A 6 4.94 -3.12 -12.96
C LEU A 6 3.48 -3.10 -13.44
N SER A 7 2.52 -3.00 -12.51
CA SER A 7 1.11 -2.88 -12.88
C SER A 7 0.81 -1.62 -13.68
N CYS A 8 1.41 -0.46 -13.33
CA CYS A 8 1.25 0.79 -14.09
C CYS A 8 1.76 0.63 -15.52
N THR A 9 2.91 -0.02 -15.67
CA THR A 9 3.49 -0.33 -16.98
C THR A 9 2.57 -1.25 -17.78
N GLY A 10 1.95 -2.24 -17.13
CA GLY A 10 0.95 -3.13 -17.73
C GLY A 10 -0.26 -2.38 -18.29
N VAL A 11 -0.80 -1.40 -17.54
CA VAL A 11 -1.94 -0.59 -17.99
C VAL A 11 -1.57 0.30 -19.17
N VAL A 12 -0.39 0.93 -19.12
CA VAL A 12 0.13 1.77 -20.21
C VAL A 12 0.31 0.94 -21.48
N MET A 13 0.88 -0.26 -21.36
CA MET A 13 1.07 -1.20 -22.47
C MET A 13 -0.27 -1.61 -23.09
N MET A 14 -1.32 -1.78 -22.30
CA MET A 14 -2.66 -2.08 -22.77
C MET A 14 -3.32 -0.90 -23.51
N PHE A 15 -2.87 0.34 -23.23
CA PHE A 15 -3.34 1.58 -23.86
C PHE A 15 -2.61 1.89 -25.17
N THR A 16 -1.29 1.72 -25.20
CA THR A 16 -0.44 2.12 -26.33
C THR A 16 -0.40 1.10 -27.46
N ILE A 17 -0.75 -0.16 -27.19
CA ILE A 17 -0.65 -1.23 -28.19
C ILE A 17 -1.93 -1.33 -29.04
N PRO A 18 -1.81 -1.25 -30.39
CA PRO A 18 -2.94 -1.41 -31.30
C PRO A 18 -3.62 -2.78 -31.16
N ALA A 19 -4.94 -2.81 -31.39
CA ALA A 19 -5.76 -4.03 -31.32
C ALA A 19 -5.30 -5.15 -32.28
N ALA A 20 -4.48 -4.83 -33.29
CA ALA A 20 -3.90 -5.82 -34.20
C ALA A 20 -2.89 -6.77 -33.51
N ASN A 21 -2.28 -6.37 -32.38
CA ASN A 21 -1.22 -7.12 -31.71
C ASN A 21 -1.70 -7.72 -30.37
N ASN A 22 -2.60 -8.70 -30.47
CA ASN A 22 -3.25 -9.35 -29.31
C ASN A 22 -2.27 -9.94 -28.29
N THR A 23 -1.16 -10.52 -28.75
CA THR A 23 -0.14 -11.12 -27.88
C THR A 23 0.51 -10.09 -26.96
N ALA A 24 0.81 -8.90 -27.48
CA ALA A 24 1.45 -7.85 -26.72
C ALA A 24 0.46 -7.14 -25.77
N ARG A 25 -0.82 -7.01 -26.17
CA ARG A 25 -1.91 -6.59 -25.26
C ARG A 25 -2.12 -7.57 -24.11
N TYR A 26 -2.06 -8.88 -24.39
CA TYR A 26 -2.17 -9.91 -23.36
C TYR A 26 -1.01 -9.87 -22.37
N GLY A 27 0.21 -9.55 -22.83
CA GLY A 27 1.35 -9.28 -21.95
C GLY A 27 1.09 -8.14 -20.96
N GLY A 28 0.52 -7.02 -21.42
CA GLY A 28 0.12 -5.91 -20.54
C GLY A 28 -0.94 -6.29 -19.51
N TYR A 29 -1.88 -7.16 -19.89
CA TYR A 29 -2.88 -7.72 -18.97
C TYR A 29 -2.24 -8.59 -17.88
N ILE A 30 -1.28 -9.46 -18.24
CA ILE A 30 -0.55 -10.28 -17.25
C ILE A 30 0.24 -9.38 -16.28
N LEU A 31 0.85 -8.31 -16.75
CA LEU A 31 1.56 -7.37 -15.87
C LEU A 31 0.60 -6.65 -14.90
N THR A 32 -0.63 -6.40 -15.33
CA THR A 32 -1.68 -5.83 -14.48
C THR A 32 -2.12 -6.82 -13.38
N MET A 33 -2.10 -8.13 -13.67
CA MET A 33 -2.40 -9.20 -12.69
C MET A 33 -1.39 -9.28 -11.53
N GLN A 34 -0.29 -8.53 -11.55
CA GLN A 34 0.64 -8.43 -10.43
C GLN A 34 0.10 -7.55 -9.27
N PHE A 35 -0.94 -6.75 -9.54
CA PHE A 35 -1.54 -5.84 -8.55
C PHE A 35 -1.94 -6.50 -7.21
N PRO A 36 -2.53 -7.71 -7.14
CA PRO A 36 -2.94 -8.35 -5.89
C PRO A 36 -1.80 -8.57 -4.90
N ILE A 37 -0.55 -8.65 -5.36
CA ILE A 37 0.60 -8.78 -4.46
C ILE A 37 0.76 -7.53 -3.59
N CYS A 38 0.37 -6.36 -4.10
CA CYS A 38 0.39 -5.11 -3.34
C CYS A 38 -0.52 -5.16 -2.11
N ILE A 39 -1.66 -5.85 -2.23
CA ILE A 39 -2.61 -6.05 -1.13
C ILE A 39 -1.96 -6.84 0.00
N LEU A 40 -1.22 -7.90 -0.32
CA LEU A 40 -0.53 -8.71 0.69
C LEU A 40 0.46 -7.87 1.50
N PHE A 41 1.23 -7.01 0.82
CA PHE A 41 2.16 -6.11 1.50
C PHE A 41 1.43 -5.14 2.45
N VAL A 42 0.27 -4.60 2.06
CA VAL A 42 -0.53 -3.72 2.93
C VAL A 42 -1.04 -4.46 4.16
N ILE A 43 -1.47 -5.71 4.01
CA ILE A 43 -1.95 -6.54 5.13
C ILE A 43 -0.81 -6.87 6.09
N THR A 44 0.36 -7.26 5.57
CA THR A 44 1.56 -7.49 6.38
C THR A 44 1.95 -6.23 7.14
N PHE A 45 1.92 -5.09 6.46
CA PHE A 45 2.21 -3.79 7.04
C PHE A 45 1.23 -3.43 8.17
N MET A 46 -0.08 -3.60 7.96
CA MET A 46 -1.08 -3.39 9.02
C MET A 46 -0.88 -4.30 10.23
N THR A 47 -0.46 -5.54 10.00
CA THR A 47 -0.26 -6.52 11.07
C THR A 47 0.99 -6.22 11.90
N ALA A 48 2.05 -5.70 11.26
CA ALA A 48 3.32 -5.35 11.89
C ALA A 48 3.33 -3.94 12.51
N GLY A 49 2.61 -2.98 11.92
CA GLY A 49 2.67 -1.56 12.32
C GLY A 49 1.61 -1.11 13.33
N VAL A 50 0.60 -1.93 13.62
CA VAL A 50 -0.48 -1.57 14.55
C VAL A 50 -0.38 -2.44 15.81
N GLY A 51 -0.06 -1.84 16.95
CA GLY A 51 -0.12 -2.51 18.25
C GLY A 51 -1.56 -2.71 18.76
N GLY A 52 -1.82 -3.83 19.43
CA GLY A 52 -3.10 -4.10 20.10
C GLY A 52 -4.22 -4.68 19.22
N SER A 53 -4.97 -5.64 19.78
CA SER A 53 -6.03 -6.39 19.07
C SER A 53 -7.16 -5.51 18.55
N THR A 54 -7.62 -4.54 19.35
CA THR A 54 -8.75 -3.66 19.01
C THR A 54 -8.44 -2.77 17.81
N LYS A 55 -7.23 -2.21 17.73
CA LYS A 55 -6.82 -1.38 16.59
C LYS A 55 -6.70 -2.22 15.32
N LYS A 56 -6.07 -3.41 15.39
CA LYS A 56 -5.99 -4.35 14.26
C LYS A 56 -7.38 -4.70 13.71
N LEU A 57 -8.35 -4.97 14.58
CA LEU A 57 -9.73 -5.23 14.18
C LEU A 57 -10.38 -4.01 13.50
N ALA A 58 -10.21 -2.81 14.04
CA ALA A 58 -10.75 -1.59 13.45
C ALA A 58 -10.19 -1.32 12.05
N PHE A 59 -8.86 -1.44 11.87
CA PHE A 59 -8.25 -1.30 10.54
C PHE A 59 -8.65 -2.42 9.59
N GLY A 60 -8.73 -3.67 10.06
CA GLY A 60 -9.19 -4.81 9.25
C GLY A 60 -10.63 -4.63 8.76
N ALA A 61 -11.52 -4.14 9.61
CA ALA A 61 -12.90 -3.82 9.24
C ALA A 61 -12.96 -2.68 8.20
N ALA A 62 -12.19 -1.61 8.41
CA ALA A 62 -12.11 -0.50 7.45
C ALA A 62 -11.58 -0.95 6.08
N TYR A 63 -10.54 -1.80 6.08
CA TYR A 63 -9.98 -2.40 4.86
C TYR A 63 -11.04 -3.23 4.12
N GLN A 64 -11.76 -4.10 4.84
CA GLN A 64 -12.78 -4.96 4.24
C GLN A 64 -13.95 -4.14 3.65
N LEU A 65 -14.36 -3.06 4.32
CA LEU A 65 -15.37 -2.12 3.81
C LEU A 65 -14.90 -1.42 2.53
N GLY A 66 -13.63 -0.98 2.49
CA GLY A 66 -13.06 -0.40 1.27
C GLY A 66 -13.04 -1.40 0.11
N TYR A 67 -12.67 -2.65 0.38
CA TYR A 67 -12.65 -3.71 -0.62
C TYR A 67 -14.04 -4.02 -1.18
N THR A 68 -15.07 -4.10 -0.35
CA THR A 68 -16.45 -4.34 -0.81
C THR A 68 -16.98 -3.17 -1.64
N VAL A 69 -16.72 -1.93 -1.23
CA VAL A 69 -17.09 -0.73 -2.01
C VAL A 69 -16.39 -0.71 -3.38
N GLY A 70 -15.09 -1.04 -3.41
CA GLY A 70 -14.33 -1.15 -4.66
C GLY A 70 -14.92 -2.17 -5.62
N ASN A 71 -15.33 -3.34 -5.12
CA ASN A 71 -15.96 -4.38 -5.94
C ASN A 71 -17.34 -3.97 -6.48
N ILE A 72 -18.07 -3.11 -5.79
CA ILE A 72 -19.36 -2.58 -6.27
C ILE A 72 -19.15 -1.52 -7.36
N ILE A 73 -18.16 -0.64 -7.20
CA ILE A 73 -17.89 0.46 -8.13
C ILE A 73 -17.16 -0.03 -9.39
N GLY A 74 -16.25 -1.01 -9.26
CA GLY A 74 -15.40 -1.50 -10.33
C GLY A 74 -16.16 -1.83 -11.63
N PRO A 75 -17.16 -2.73 -11.62
CA PRO A 75 -17.92 -3.09 -12.81
C PRO A 75 -18.70 -1.91 -13.42
N GLN A 76 -19.10 -0.92 -12.62
CA GLN A 76 -19.86 0.24 -13.09
C GLN A 76 -19.03 1.15 -14.01
N THR A 77 -17.70 1.04 -13.96
CA THR A 77 -16.78 1.77 -14.85
C THR A 77 -16.75 1.20 -16.28
N TYR A 78 -17.17 -0.06 -16.47
CA TYR A 78 -17.27 -0.72 -17.77
C TYR A 78 -18.64 -0.45 -18.40
N ARG A 79 -18.82 0.75 -18.92
CA ARG A 79 -20.07 1.16 -19.56
C ARG A 79 -20.23 0.56 -20.95
N GLN A 80 -21.44 0.11 -21.28
CA GLN A 80 -21.78 -0.40 -22.62
C GLN A 80 -21.60 0.65 -23.72
N SER A 81 -21.73 1.94 -23.39
CA SER A 81 -21.53 3.06 -24.31
C SER A 81 -20.08 3.18 -24.82
N ASP A 82 -19.12 2.63 -24.08
CA ASP A 82 -17.69 2.79 -24.36
C ASP A 82 -17.11 1.54 -25.04
N ALA A 83 -17.94 0.55 -25.37
CA ALA A 83 -17.54 -0.62 -26.13
C ALA A 83 -17.11 -0.21 -27.56
N PRO A 84 -16.12 -0.89 -28.17
CA PRO A 84 -15.39 -2.08 -27.70
C PRO A 84 -14.11 -1.78 -26.91
N ASP A 85 -13.61 -0.54 -26.92
CA ASP A 85 -12.29 -0.23 -26.36
C ASP A 85 -12.30 0.12 -24.86
N TYR A 86 -13.46 0.44 -24.26
CA TYR A 86 -13.65 0.73 -22.83
C TYR A 86 -12.61 1.71 -22.26
N ASN A 87 -12.38 2.82 -22.96
CA ASN A 87 -11.34 3.78 -22.60
C ASN A 87 -11.55 4.36 -21.19
N ILE A 88 -12.79 4.64 -20.80
CA ILE A 88 -13.12 5.18 -19.47
C ILE A 88 -12.72 4.20 -18.35
N ALA A 89 -13.00 2.91 -18.52
CA ALA A 89 -12.61 1.88 -17.55
C ALA A 89 -11.08 1.80 -17.40
N LYS A 90 -10.34 1.85 -18.51
CA LYS A 90 -8.87 1.84 -18.52
C LYS A 90 -8.29 3.08 -17.82
N TYR A 91 -8.82 4.28 -18.09
CA TYR A 91 -8.39 5.50 -17.40
C TYR A 91 -8.68 5.46 -15.91
N THR A 92 -9.84 4.94 -15.53
CA THR A 92 -10.23 4.79 -14.12
C THR A 92 -9.24 3.85 -13.42
N MET A 93 -8.96 2.70 -14.02
CA MET A 93 -7.98 1.73 -13.49
C MET A 93 -6.58 2.36 -13.30
N LEU A 94 -6.07 3.08 -14.30
CA LEU A 94 -4.79 3.78 -14.21
C LEU A 94 -4.79 4.84 -13.10
N SER A 95 -5.86 5.62 -13.00
CA SER A 95 -5.99 6.69 -12.01
C SER A 95 -5.95 6.16 -10.58
N PHE A 96 -6.69 5.08 -10.30
CA PHE A 96 -6.66 4.43 -8.99
C PHE A 96 -5.29 3.82 -8.67
N LEU A 97 -4.62 3.24 -9.66
CA LEU A 97 -3.31 2.64 -9.47
C LEU A 97 -2.24 3.70 -9.17
N VAL A 98 -2.26 4.82 -9.88
CA VAL A 98 -1.36 5.98 -9.62
C VAL A 98 -1.67 6.59 -8.26
N PHE A 99 -2.95 6.76 -7.92
CA PHE A 99 -3.34 7.26 -6.61
C PHE A 99 -2.84 6.35 -5.47
N CYS A 100 -2.98 5.04 -5.62
CA CYS A 100 -2.46 4.06 -4.67
C CYS A 100 -0.93 4.13 -4.56
N PHE A 101 -0.22 4.28 -5.70
CA PHE A 101 1.22 4.45 -5.73
C PHE A 101 1.67 5.71 -4.96
N ILE A 102 0.97 6.84 -5.15
CA ILE A 102 1.26 8.09 -4.44
C ILE A 102 1.03 7.92 -2.94
N LEU A 103 -0.11 7.34 -2.53
CA LEU A 103 -0.43 7.13 -1.11
C LEU A 103 0.61 6.25 -0.41
N LEU A 104 1.02 5.14 -1.03
CA LEU A 104 2.07 4.28 -0.49
C LEU A 104 3.44 4.97 -0.50
N GLY A 105 3.71 5.79 -1.51
CA GLY A 105 4.87 6.68 -1.57
C GLY A 105 4.95 7.60 -0.36
N VAL A 106 3.87 8.34 -0.11
CA VAL A 106 3.76 9.27 1.03
C VAL A 106 3.90 8.53 2.34
N MET A 107 3.23 7.39 2.52
CA MET A 107 3.33 6.58 3.73
C MET A 107 4.77 6.11 3.98
N GLY A 108 5.45 5.61 2.94
CA GLY A 108 6.86 5.22 3.02
C GLY A 108 7.78 6.38 3.36
N CYS A 109 7.55 7.57 2.79
CA CYS A 109 8.32 8.78 3.14
C CYS A 109 8.12 9.19 4.60
N ILE A 110 6.88 9.15 5.10
CA ILE A 110 6.57 9.41 6.51
C ILE A 110 7.30 8.42 7.42
N HIS A 111 7.31 7.14 7.03
CA HIS A 111 7.98 6.08 7.78
C HIS A 111 9.49 6.27 7.85
N VAL A 112 10.12 6.59 6.71
CA VAL A 112 11.56 6.93 6.67
C VAL A 112 11.85 8.16 7.52
N TYR A 113 10.98 9.18 7.46
CA TYR A 113 11.12 10.38 8.27
C TYR A 113 11.03 10.07 9.78
N TRP A 114 10.03 9.31 10.21
CA TRP A 114 9.87 8.90 11.61
C TRP A 114 11.00 7.99 12.09
N ASN A 115 11.45 7.04 11.26
CA ASN A 115 12.60 6.20 11.58
C ASN A 115 13.87 7.05 11.72
N LYS A 116 14.11 8.02 10.83
CA LYS A 116 15.27 8.92 10.90
C LYS A 116 15.21 9.86 12.11
N GLN A 117 14.01 10.31 12.50
CA GLN A 117 13.81 11.11 13.70
C GLN A 117 14.12 10.29 14.96
N ARG A 118 13.64 9.03 15.01
CA ARG A 118 13.94 8.09 16.10
C ARG A 118 15.42 7.72 16.16
N ASP A 119 16.08 7.47 15.02
CA ASP A 119 17.53 7.23 14.96
C ASP A 119 18.34 8.40 15.54
N ARG A 120 17.92 9.64 15.25
CA ARG A 120 18.57 10.83 15.80
C ARG A 120 18.36 10.93 17.31
N GLN A 121 17.17 10.55 17.79
CA GLN A 121 16.85 10.53 19.22
C GLN A 121 17.66 9.45 19.95
N ASP A 122 17.74 8.23 19.40
CA ASP A 122 18.51 7.11 19.93
C ASP A 122 20.01 7.43 20.00
N ALA A 123 20.55 8.13 18.98
CA ALA A 123 21.93 8.59 18.97
C ALA A 123 22.23 9.63 20.07
N LEU A 124 21.29 10.54 20.34
CA LEU A 124 21.41 11.52 21.43
C LEU A 124 21.28 10.86 22.80
N ASP A 125 20.36 9.91 22.95
CA ASP A 125 20.15 9.17 24.20
C ASP A 125 21.37 8.30 24.53
N THR A 126 21.98 7.67 23.52
CA THR A 126 23.26 6.93 23.66
C THR A 126 24.40 7.86 24.09
N GLN A 127 24.49 9.07 23.50
CA GLN A 127 25.50 10.06 23.87
C GLN A 127 25.32 10.59 25.30
N ASN A 128 24.07 10.66 25.78
CA ASN A 128 23.73 11.06 27.15
C ASN A 128 23.79 9.91 28.17
N GLY A 129 24.19 8.70 27.76
CA GLY A 129 24.31 7.54 28.64
C GLY A 129 22.97 6.96 29.12
N ILE A 130 21.87 7.27 28.43
CA ILE A 130 20.54 6.76 28.76
C ILE A 130 20.39 5.38 28.11
N VAL A 131 20.50 4.32 28.92
CA VAL A 131 20.22 2.95 28.49
C VAL A 131 18.72 2.71 28.63
N HIS A 132 18.01 2.60 27.50
CA HIS A 132 16.60 2.22 27.52
C HIS A 132 16.50 0.73 27.86
N GLU A 133 15.90 0.42 29.01
CA GLU A 133 15.60 -0.95 29.44
C GLU A 133 14.60 -1.55 28.43
N HIS A 134 14.97 -2.65 27.79
CA HIS A 134 14.09 -3.33 26.85
C HIS A 134 13.01 -4.02 27.67
N VAL A 135 11.81 -3.46 27.75
CA VAL A 135 10.73 -4.09 28.51
C VAL A 135 10.20 -5.27 27.68
N GLU A 136 10.38 -6.50 28.19
CA GLU A 136 9.77 -7.68 27.58
C GLU A 136 8.24 -7.47 27.50
N ASN A 137 7.65 -7.70 26.33
CA ASN A 137 6.22 -7.53 26.04
C ASN A 137 5.68 -6.09 25.99
N GLU A 138 6.49 -5.09 25.59
CA GLU A 138 6.00 -3.73 25.27
C GLU A 138 4.84 -3.69 24.27
N GLU A 139 4.72 -4.71 23.40
CA GLU A 139 3.62 -4.87 22.43
C GLU A 139 2.26 -5.14 23.08
N PHE A 140 2.25 -5.65 24.31
CA PHE A 140 1.06 -5.90 25.14
C PHE A 140 0.82 -4.79 26.16
N ALA A 141 1.78 -3.88 26.34
CA ALA A 141 1.54 -2.65 27.09
C ALA A 141 0.56 -1.80 26.28
N ASP A 142 -0.42 -1.18 26.94
CA ASP A 142 -1.45 -0.34 26.32
C ASP A 142 -0.88 1.04 25.91
N LEU A 143 0.27 1.01 25.24
CA LEU A 143 1.03 2.15 24.77
C LEU A 143 0.67 2.42 23.31
N THR A 144 0.55 3.69 22.97
CA THR A 144 0.38 4.11 21.57
C THR A 144 1.67 3.90 20.79
N ASP A 145 1.58 3.74 19.47
CA ASP A 145 2.75 3.52 18.59
C ASP A 145 3.80 4.65 18.69
N PHE A 146 3.39 5.83 19.19
CA PHE A 146 4.27 6.96 19.52
C PHE A 146 5.07 6.78 20.81
N GLN A 147 4.59 5.99 21.75
CA GLN A 147 5.17 5.73 23.07
C GLN A 147 6.10 4.51 23.07
N ILE A 148 5.92 3.58 22.13
CA ILE A 148 6.80 2.41 21.97
C ILE A 148 8.07 2.86 21.24
N LYS A 149 9.14 3.10 21.99
CA LYS A 149 10.44 3.55 21.47
C LYS A 149 11.16 2.47 20.66
N SER A 150 10.93 1.19 20.99
CA SER A 150 11.47 0.03 20.29
C SER A 150 10.83 -0.22 18.92
N LEU A 151 9.65 0.35 18.65
CA LEU A 151 8.91 0.13 17.41
C LEU A 151 9.61 0.80 16.22
N ARG A 152 9.97 -0.01 15.22
CA ARG A 152 10.46 0.48 13.93
C ARG A 152 9.39 0.29 12.87
N TYR A 153 9.09 1.37 12.16
CA TYR A 153 8.08 1.34 11.11
C TYR A 153 8.62 0.55 9.91
N PRO A 154 7.85 -0.44 9.38
CA PRO A 154 8.25 -1.14 8.17
C PRO A 154 8.30 -0.16 6.99
N VAL A 155 9.34 -0.28 6.15
CA VAL A 155 9.59 0.54 4.95
C VAL A 155 9.45 -0.27 3.67
#